data_AF-E1SL90-F1
#
_entry.id   AF-E1SL90-F1
#
_cell.length_a   1.000
_cell.length_b   1.000
_cell.length_c   1.000
_cell.angle_alpha   90.00
_cell.angle_beta   90.00
_cell.angle_gamma   90.00
#
_symmetry.space_group_name_H-M   'P 1'
#
loop_
_entity.id
_entity.type
_entity.pdbx_description
1 polymer ?
#
loop_
_entity_poly.entity_id
_entity_poly.type
_entity_poly.pdbx_seq_one_letter_code
_entity_poly.pdbx_strand_id
1 'polypeptide(L)'
;MMPLLRRIALLLPLAVVLSACGPSPTLKVDEEHEGRSLVMKTGQSLIVSLEANPSTGFGWYQADTSAPVLVMEGEPHFVPGEGAELAGAPGRQELHFVAGKKGAVTLKLTYGRAWESGAPADKHYLLQVTVE
;
A
#
# COMPACT_ATOMS: atom_id res chain seq x y z
N MET A 1 -66.38 39.20 -4.37
CA MET A 1 -65.15 39.92 -4.76
C MET A 1 -63.97 39.16 -4.16
N MET A 2 -62.99 38.79 -4.99
CA MET A 2 -62.04 37.67 -4.80
C MET A 2 -60.93 37.93 -3.75
N PRO A 3 -60.42 36.89 -3.05
CA PRO A 3 -59.29 37.02 -2.13
C PRO A 3 -57.95 37.07 -2.89
N LEU A 4 -57.08 38.03 -2.56
CA LEU A 4 -55.69 38.07 -3.06
C LEU A 4 -54.85 37.02 -2.32
N LEU A 5 -54.54 35.90 -2.98
CA LEU A 5 -53.45 35.02 -2.59
C LEU A 5 -52.10 35.70 -2.84
N ARG A 6 -51.36 35.99 -1.77
CA ARG A 6 -49.93 36.33 -1.83
C ARG A 6 -49.16 35.11 -2.31
N ARG A 7 -48.64 35.16 -3.53
CA ARG A 7 -47.71 34.16 -4.08
C ARG A 7 -46.39 34.25 -3.32
N ILE A 8 -46.16 33.31 -2.41
CA ILE A 8 -44.85 33.11 -1.78
C ILE A 8 -43.98 32.40 -2.83
N ALA A 9 -43.06 33.13 -3.44
CA ALA A 9 -42.01 32.56 -4.28
C ALA A 9 -40.96 31.91 -3.36
N LEU A 10 -41.01 30.59 -3.24
CA LEU A 10 -40.02 29.80 -2.51
C LEU A 10 -38.76 29.64 -3.38
N LEU A 11 -37.73 30.42 -3.10
CA LEU A 11 -36.39 30.25 -3.68
C LEU A 11 -35.74 29.01 -3.03
N LEU A 12 -35.67 27.91 -3.79
CA LEU A 12 -34.90 26.72 -3.42
C LEU A 12 -33.40 27.02 -3.58
N PRO A 13 -32.55 26.81 -2.55
CA PRO A 13 -31.11 26.88 -2.74
C PRO A 13 -30.63 25.62 -3.47
N LEU A 14 -30.05 25.80 -4.65
CA LEU A 14 -29.35 24.76 -5.38
C LEU A 14 -28.08 24.39 -4.62
N ALA A 15 -28.14 23.35 -3.79
CA ALA A 15 -26.98 22.80 -3.10
C ALA A 15 -26.07 22.11 -4.14
N VAL A 16 -25.00 22.81 -4.55
CA VAL A 16 -23.93 22.24 -5.36
C VAL A 16 -23.09 21.34 -4.44
N VAL A 17 -23.31 20.02 -4.52
CA VAL A 17 -22.47 19.04 -3.82
C VAL A 17 -21.21 18.85 -4.65
N LEU A 18 -20.11 19.52 -4.27
CA LEU A 18 -18.79 19.23 -4.83
C LEU A 18 -18.36 17.83 -4.34
N SER A 19 -18.51 16.82 -5.18
CA SER A 19 -17.88 15.51 -4.97
C SER A 19 -16.37 15.66 -5.16
N ALA A 20 -15.63 15.72 -4.05
CA ALA A 20 -14.18 15.66 -4.04
C ALA A 20 -13.73 14.22 -4.38
N CYS A 21 -13.65 13.90 -5.67
CA CYS A 21 -12.98 12.69 -6.14
C CYS A 21 -11.47 12.98 -6.23
N GLY A 22 -10.78 12.88 -5.10
CA GLY A 22 -9.32 12.89 -5.04
C GLY A 22 -8.78 11.46 -5.08
N PRO A 23 -7.57 11.23 -5.63
CA PRO A 23 -6.91 9.93 -5.52
C PRO A 23 -6.74 9.56 -4.04
N SER A 24 -6.97 8.29 -3.70
CA SER A 24 -6.72 7.79 -2.34
C SER A 24 -5.22 7.90 -2.04
N PRO A 25 -4.83 8.34 -0.83
CA PRO A 25 -3.42 8.47 -0.50
C PRO A 25 -2.73 7.09 -0.51
N THR A 26 -1.51 7.06 -1.03
CA THR A 26 -0.63 5.89 -0.93
C THR A 26 -0.26 5.64 0.52
N LEU A 27 -0.43 4.41 0.99
CA LEU A 27 0.00 3.99 2.31
C LEU A 27 1.45 3.54 2.24
N LYS A 28 2.27 3.98 3.19
CA LYS A 28 3.67 3.54 3.32
C LYS A 28 3.84 2.89 4.68
N VAL A 29 4.42 1.70 4.69
CA VAL A 29 4.69 0.91 5.90
C VAL A 29 6.14 0.42 5.88
N ASP A 30 6.62 0.09 7.07
CA ASP A 30 8.00 -0.29 7.36
C ASP A 30 8.03 -1.37 8.47
N GLU A 31 9.20 -1.61 9.06
CA GLU A 31 9.41 -2.59 10.13
C GLU A 31 8.51 -2.35 11.35
N GLU A 32 8.12 -1.10 11.63
CA GLU A 32 7.26 -0.81 12.77
C GLU A 32 5.86 -1.43 12.61
N HIS A 33 5.49 -1.75 11.37
CA HIS A 33 4.21 -2.35 11.03
C HIS A 33 4.22 -3.88 11.02
N GLU A 34 5.34 -4.50 11.41
CA GLU A 34 5.45 -5.95 11.52
C GLU A 34 4.37 -6.54 12.42
N GLY A 35 3.66 -7.55 11.90
CA GLY A 35 2.58 -8.25 12.57
C GLY A 35 1.29 -7.42 12.76
N ARG A 36 1.22 -6.19 12.23
CA ARG A 36 0.05 -5.32 12.35
C ARG A 36 -0.99 -5.60 11.27
N SER A 37 -2.14 -4.93 11.41
CA SER A 37 -3.23 -4.98 10.44
C SER A 37 -3.47 -3.60 9.81
N LEU A 38 -3.84 -3.60 8.54
CA LEU A 38 -4.11 -2.42 7.73
C LEU A 38 -5.41 -2.61 6.95
N VAL A 39 -6.22 -1.56 6.88
CA VAL A 39 -7.43 -1.52 6.04
C VAL A 39 -7.18 -0.61 4.84
N MET A 40 -7.52 -1.09 3.65
CA MET A 40 -7.33 -0.41 2.37
C MET A 40 -8.64 -0.33 1.59
N LYS A 41 -8.78 0.66 0.74
CA LYS A 41 -9.85 0.71 -0.26
C LYS A 41 -9.39 0.05 -1.55
N THR A 42 -10.33 -0.56 -2.28
CA THR A 42 -10.05 -1.05 -3.64
C THR A 42 -9.39 0.05 -4.51
N GLY A 43 -8.28 -0.29 -5.17
CA GLY A 43 -7.47 0.62 -6.00
C GLY A 43 -6.45 1.47 -5.23
N GLN A 44 -6.38 1.39 -3.90
CA GLN A 44 -5.40 2.12 -3.11
C GLN A 44 -4.02 1.46 -3.19
N SER A 45 -2.96 2.28 -3.28
CA SER A 45 -1.57 1.81 -3.29
C SER A 45 -1.00 1.63 -1.89
N LEU A 46 -0.13 0.63 -1.74
CA LEU A 46 0.67 0.33 -0.56
C LEU A 46 2.13 0.18 -0.97
N ILE A 47 3.03 0.85 -0.24
CA ILE A 47 4.48 0.69 -0.35
C ILE A 47 4.98 0.08 0.94
N VAL A 48 5.56 -1.12 0.87
CA VAL A 48 6.27 -1.75 1.97
C VAL A 48 7.75 -1.44 1.78
N SER A 49 8.32 -0.58 2.61
CA SER A 49 9.71 -0.16 2.56
C SER A 49 10.45 -0.81 3.71
N LEU A 50 11.42 -1.69 3.44
CA LEU A 50 12.16 -2.44 4.47
C LEU A 50 13.66 -2.31 4.25
N GLU A 51 14.45 -2.34 5.32
CA GLU A 51 15.90 -2.35 5.24
C GLU A 51 16.41 -3.53 4.39
N ALA A 52 17.35 -3.24 3.50
CA ALA A 52 17.95 -4.22 2.61
C ALA A 52 19.41 -3.85 2.32
N ASN A 53 20.25 -4.88 2.11
CA ASN A 53 21.60 -4.71 1.61
C ASN A 53 21.84 -5.60 0.38
N PRO A 54 21.54 -5.12 -0.84
CA PRO A 54 21.65 -5.93 -2.05
C PRO A 54 23.09 -6.34 -2.38
N SER A 55 24.12 -5.67 -1.82
CA SER A 55 25.52 -6.05 -2.03
C SER A 55 25.88 -7.42 -1.45
N THR A 56 25.06 -7.93 -0.53
CA THR A 56 25.20 -9.28 0.06
C THR A 56 24.51 -10.37 -0.74
N GLY A 57 23.78 -9.98 -1.80
CA GLY A 57 22.92 -10.86 -2.59
C GLY A 57 21.51 -11.06 -2.03
N PHE A 58 21.20 -10.46 -0.87
CA PHE A 58 19.91 -10.59 -0.21
C PHE A 58 18.92 -9.53 -0.68
N GLY A 59 17.64 -9.90 -0.72
CA GLY A 59 16.52 -9.02 -0.98
C GLY A 59 15.23 -9.52 -0.33
N TRP A 60 14.21 -8.68 -0.33
CA TRP A 60 12.87 -9.04 0.14
C TRP A 60 12.01 -9.59 -1.00
N TYR A 61 11.30 -10.69 -0.76
CA TYR A 61 10.44 -11.33 -1.76
C TYR A 61 9.11 -11.74 -1.15
N GLN A 62 8.04 -11.60 -1.92
CA GLN A 62 6.74 -12.13 -1.55
C GLN A 62 6.80 -13.66 -1.52
N ALA A 63 6.51 -14.25 -0.35
CA ALA A 63 6.59 -15.69 -0.14
C ALA A 63 5.42 -16.45 -0.79
N ASP A 64 4.22 -15.89 -0.68
CA ASP A 64 2.96 -16.47 -1.17
C ASP A 64 2.16 -15.39 -1.90
N THR A 65 1.44 -15.77 -2.95
CA THR A 65 0.60 -14.81 -3.69
C THR A 65 -0.52 -14.26 -2.80
N SER A 66 -0.65 -12.93 -2.76
CA SER A 66 -1.73 -12.23 -2.06
C SER A 66 -2.87 -11.81 -2.99
N ALA A 67 -2.75 -12.13 -4.28
CA ALA A 67 -3.76 -11.86 -5.27
C ALA A 67 -4.99 -12.78 -5.08
N PRO A 68 -6.20 -12.35 -5.43
CA PRO A 68 -6.52 -11.06 -6.04
C PRO A 68 -6.78 -9.93 -5.03
N VAL A 69 -6.57 -10.14 -3.72
CA VAL A 69 -6.89 -9.14 -2.67
C VAL A 69 -5.87 -8.02 -2.65
N LEU A 70 -4.58 -8.35 -2.64
CA LEU A 70 -3.47 -7.39 -2.73
C LEU A 70 -2.53 -7.84 -3.84
N VAL A 71 -2.25 -6.97 -4.80
CA VAL A 71 -1.49 -7.33 -6.01
C VAL A 71 -0.16 -6.60 -6.00
N MET A 72 0.95 -7.32 -6.08
CA MET A 72 2.28 -6.71 -6.22
C MET A 72 2.45 -6.10 -7.60
N GLU A 73 3.01 -4.90 -7.65
CA GLU A 73 3.26 -4.13 -8.88
C GLU A 73 4.76 -4.12 -9.20
N GLY A 74 5.12 -4.72 -10.34
CA GLY A 74 6.49 -4.70 -10.85
C GLY A 74 7.50 -5.43 -9.98
N GLU A 75 8.78 -5.10 -10.19
CA GLU A 75 9.90 -5.60 -9.42
C GLU A 75 10.17 -4.69 -8.20
N PRO A 76 10.73 -5.19 -7.10
CA PRO A 76 11.13 -4.34 -5.97
C PRO A 76 12.14 -3.26 -6.35
N HIS A 77 12.01 -2.09 -5.74
CA HIS A 77 12.90 -0.94 -5.97
C HIS A 77 13.87 -0.76 -4.80
N PHE A 78 15.16 -0.57 -5.08
CA PHE A 78 16.13 -0.22 -4.04
C PHE A 78 16.27 1.30 -3.91
N VAL A 79 16.18 1.78 -2.68
CA VAL A 79 16.39 3.18 -2.28
C VAL A 79 17.65 3.23 -1.43
N PRO A 80 18.74 3.89 -1.90
CA PRO A 80 19.96 4.02 -1.11
C PRO A 80 19.71 4.72 0.23
N GLY A 81 20.36 4.23 1.29
CA GLY A 81 20.29 4.83 2.62
C GLY A 81 21.36 5.91 2.83
N GLU A 82 21.61 6.23 4.10
CA GLU A 82 22.76 7.06 4.47
C GLU A 82 24.07 6.37 4.09
N GLY A 83 25.07 7.15 3.67
CA GLY A 83 26.36 6.61 3.25
C GLY A 83 26.36 6.00 1.84
N ALA A 84 25.36 6.29 1.01
CA ALA A 84 25.21 5.76 -0.35
C ALA A 84 26.40 6.04 -1.28
N GLU A 85 27.26 6.99 -0.94
CA GLU A 85 28.54 7.24 -1.62
C GLU A 85 29.56 6.09 -1.43
N LEU A 86 29.38 5.24 -0.42
CA LEU A 86 30.22 4.08 -0.16
C LEU A 86 29.66 2.85 -0.90
N ALA A 87 30.53 2.17 -1.64
CA ALA A 87 30.16 0.93 -2.31
C ALA A 87 29.70 -0.13 -1.30
N GLY A 88 28.50 -0.67 -1.51
CA GLY A 88 27.90 -1.70 -0.65
C GLY A 88 27.15 -1.17 0.57
N ALA A 89 26.94 0.15 0.66
CA ALA A 89 26.12 0.74 1.72
C ALA A 89 24.69 0.15 1.72
N PRO A 90 24.12 -0.12 2.91
CA PRO A 90 22.74 -0.58 3.02
C PRO A 90 21.77 0.53 2.61
N GLY A 91 20.52 0.13 2.37
CA GLY A 91 19.43 1.05 2.09
C GLY A 91 18.11 0.39 2.41
N ARG A 92 17.09 0.70 1.60
CA ARG A 92 15.76 0.12 1.73
C ARG A 92 15.32 -0.51 0.42
N GLN A 93 14.56 -1.57 0.50
CA GLN A 93 13.84 -2.15 -0.62
C GLN A 93 12.35 -1.82 -0.48
N GLU A 94 11.79 -1.22 -1.52
CA GLU A 94 10.38 -0.86 -1.63
C GLU A 94 9.66 -1.88 -2.50
N LEU A 95 8.64 -2.53 -1.93
CA LEU A 95 7.73 -3.42 -2.63
C LEU A 95 6.38 -2.71 -2.78
N HIS A 96 5.94 -2.56 -4.02
CA HIS A 96 4.74 -1.80 -4.36
C HIS A 96 3.58 -2.77 -4.54
N PHE A 97 2.43 -2.40 -3.99
CA PHE A 97 1.20 -3.17 -4.09
C PHE A 97 0.01 -2.25 -4.38
N VAL A 98 -1.03 -2.82 -4.99
CA VAL A 98 -2.34 -2.20 -5.14
C VAL A 98 -3.42 -3.12 -4.56
N ALA A 99 -4.36 -2.53 -3.82
CA ALA A 99 -5.54 -3.24 -3.33
C ALA A 99 -6.44 -3.63 -4.51
N GLY A 100 -6.62 -4.92 -4.74
CA GLY A 100 -7.33 -5.47 -5.90
C GLY A 100 -8.81 -5.73 -5.62
N LYS A 101 -9.13 -6.85 -4.99
CA LYS A 101 -10.50 -7.25 -4.62
C LYS A 101 -10.72 -7.15 -3.13
N LYS A 102 -11.97 -6.87 -2.74
CA LYS A 102 -12.39 -6.94 -1.34
C LYS A 102 -12.08 -8.30 -0.73
N GLY A 103 -11.61 -8.31 0.52
CA GLY A 103 -11.20 -9.51 1.22
C GLY A 103 -10.07 -9.24 2.21
N ALA A 104 -9.63 -10.27 2.93
CA ALA A 104 -8.50 -10.17 3.86
C ALA A 104 -7.41 -11.15 3.44
N VAL A 105 -6.15 -10.73 3.57
CA VAL A 105 -4.97 -11.54 3.28
C VAL A 105 -3.84 -11.21 4.25
N THR A 106 -2.98 -12.18 4.57
CA THR A 106 -1.71 -11.92 5.24
C THR A 106 -0.62 -11.81 4.19
N LEU A 107 -0.10 -10.62 3.98
CA LEU A 107 1.11 -10.41 3.19
C LEU A 107 2.29 -10.96 3.97
N LYS A 108 3.02 -11.90 3.36
CA LYS A 108 4.27 -12.46 3.90
C LYS A 108 5.42 -12.16 2.97
N LEU A 109 6.42 -11.44 3.48
CA LEU A 109 7.69 -11.21 2.80
C LEU A 109 8.81 -11.99 3.48
N THR A 110 9.80 -12.39 2.69
CA THR A 110 10.97 -13.17 3.12
C THR A 110 12.23 -12.46 2.67
N TYR A 111 13.21 -12.34 3.56
CA TYR A 111 14.53 -11.80 3.24
C TYR A 111 15.49 -12.95 2.96
N GLY A 112 16.00 -13.04 1.73
CA GLY A 112 16.82 -14.17 1.30
C GLY A 112 17.50 -13.91 -0.03
N ARG A 113 18.19 -14.92 -0.55
CA ARG A 113 18.83 -14.91 -1.87
C ARG A 113 17.94 -15.61 -2.89
N ALA A 114 17.67 -14.96 -4.02
CA ALA A 114 16.78 -15.51 -5.04
C ALA A 114 17.22 -16.87 -5.61
N TRP A 115 18.52 -17.22 -5.54
CA TRP A 115 19.08 -18.47 -6.05
C TRP A 115 19.16 -19.60 -5.01
N GLU A 116 18.86 -19.33 -3.73
CA GLU A 116 18.93 -20.32 -2.64
C GLU A 116 17.54 -20.91 -2.36
N SER A 117 17.02 -21.69 -3.30
CA SER A 117 15.72 -22.35 -3.16
C SER A 117 15.72 -23.33 -1.98
N GLY A 118 14.73 -23.21 -1.09
CA GLY A 118 14.55 -24.11 0.06
C GLY A 118 15.43 -23.79 1.28
N ALA A 119 16.29 -22.77 1.22
CA ALA A 119 16.98 -22.27 2.39
C ALA A 119 16.00 -21.54 3.33
N PRO A 120 16.17 -21.63 4.66
CA PRO A 120 15.43 -20.78 5.58
C PRO A 120 15.68 -19.30 5.24
N ALA A 121 14.63 -18.49 5.26
CA ALA A 121 14.81 -17.05 5.13
C ALA A 121 15.45 -16.50 6.41
N ASP A 122 16.34 -15.53 6.26
CA ASP A 122 17.02 -14.89 7.39
C ASP A 122 16.05 -14.05 8.22
N LYS A 123 15.06 -13.44 7.55
CA LYS A 123 14.02 -12.63 8.16
C LYS A 123 12.68 -12.81 7.45
N HIS A 124 11.62 -12.54 8.18
CA HIS A 124 10.26 -12.47 7.67
C HIS A 124 9.63 -11.12 8.01
N TYR A 125 8.68 -10.72 7.18
CA TYR A 125 7.79 -9.61 7.46
C TYR A 125 6.33 -10.03 7.20
N LEU A 126 5.44 -9.71 8.12
CA LEU A 126 4.03 -10.05 8.09
C LEU A 126 3.15 -8.80 8.24
N LEU A 127 2.18 -8.65 7.34
CA LEU A 127 1.17 -7.59 7.43
C LEU A 127 -0.21 -8.15 7.09
N GLN A 128 -1.17 -7.98 7.97
CA GLN A 128 -2.56 -8.31 7.66
C GLN A 128 -3.19 -7.15 6.87
N VAL A 129 -3.72 -7.43 5.69
CA VAL A 129 -4.36 -6.43 4.84
C VAL A 129 -5.80 -6.83 4.59
N THR A 130 -6.72 -5.92 4.91
CA THR A 130 -8.14 -6.03 4.59
C THR A 130 -8.50 -4.97 3.56
N VAL A 131 -9.08 -5.39 2.43
CA VAL A 131 -9.59 -4.52 1.39
C VAL A 131 -11.11 -4.43 1.48
N GLU A 132 -11.63 -3.21 1.56
CA GLU A 132 -13.06 -2.88 1.67
C GLU A 132 -13.61 -2.13 0.46
#